data_AF-A0A813KMM5-F1
#
_entry.id   AF-A0A813KMM5-F1
#
_cell.length_a   1.000
_cell.length_b   1.000
_cell.length_c   1.000
_cell.angle_alpha   90.00
_cell.angle_beta   90.00
_cell.angle_gamma   90.00
#
_symmetry.space_group_name_H-M   'P 1'
#
loop_
_entity.id
_entity.type
_entity.pdbx_description
1 polymer ?
#
loop_
_entity_poly.entity_id
_entity_poly.type
_entity_poly.pdbx_seq_one_letter_code
_entity_poly.pdbx_strand_id
1 'polypeptide(L)'
;MVPSPLAQSDGLEQQASDSLSVDDEFRQASDTWSQAEAALSKALRTAKQSARLEKRLEIDDGGLAPLRQSHSLAELDSTRKHLGKGGTSEIGRLARSGPLHFFGDGSDDERSQLRNQRIAAAREVAFEERAKMMRIKAADTAHQMVDHSRRRLKRKILMILKEVRRRQDLSESQARSRSFRDQRYKQGRAPLPDLGDASQFSLGLSLVADDSSDTFAQGSATPRRINLMESLSLDEIQMLRKGPRYFLEGIGPTDDAEELNAAECLIEFFTPTMQEKEMTIEVYHQKLVAQLAEQKGQDAQDRGEGLVGLPRTHSSGGISLGSRATSLQASSNNIRGAFLTEASVSSWQSATRSREPVRSDEASPTLLKVKEVYNRREENDALFLQEREQKMVERERRNAFKHQEAKKEHALEGVKQKELHKVRMLEAGERKAELEAEAAEELAAQTADRRRRHRSALDKADDAVEQKRGVAVASLEAWATGVHRADRNAKIKERKTISEHNAHEEIYMARLRAVGESRHNVGESQAQKNDKLKSRIQLSLAEQLKDQRRNESDLLLEAIMEKQEAARGRRQHNFSKYNFLDRSFGEGAGEFDSKDHSVSVDRRSESWRKGFKGSSP
;
A
#
# COMPACT_ATOMS: atom_id res chain seq x y z
N MET A 1 -32.80 -28.65 82.89
CA MET A 1 -34.19 -28.85 82.42
C MET A 1 -34.17 -28.75 80.91
N VAL A 2 -34.40 -29.88 80.26
CA VAL A 2 -34.48 -30.06 78.81
C VAL A 2 -35.88 -29.70 78.35
N PRO A 3 -36.04 -29.10 77.16
CA PRO A 3 -37.05 -29.62 76.26
C PRO A 3 -36.52 -29.90 74.85
N SER A 4 -36.99 -31.04 74.34
CA SER A 4 -36.75 -31.66 73.05
C SER A 4 -37.24 -30.85 71.84
N PRO A 5 -36.71 -31.13 70.64
CA PRO A 5 -37.19 -30.60 69.37
C PRO A 5 -38.32 -31.49 68.80
N LEU A 6 -39.40 -30.86 68.34
CA LEU A 6 -40.50 -31.51 67.62
C LEU A 6 -40.75 -30.75 66.32
N ALA A 7 -40.52 -31.46 65.21
CA ALA A 7 -41.18 -31.42 63.92
C ALA A 7 -41.61 -30.06 63.32
N GLN A 8 -41.07 -29.76 62.13
CA GLN A 8 -41.87 -29.33 60.97
C GLN A 8 -41.02 -29.46 59.70
N SER A 9 -41.09 -30.65 59.10
CA SER A 9 -40.91 -30.87 57.66
C SER A 9 -42.26 -30.58 57.02
N ASP A 10 -42.35 -29.60 56.13
CA ASP A 10 -43.28 -29.52 54.99
C ASP A 10 -43.13 -28.16 54.32
N GLY A 11 -42.75 -28.13 53.04
CA GLY A 11 -42.75 -26.91 52.23
C GLY A 11 -41.53 -26.68 51.34
N LEU A 12 -41.06 -27.70 50.59
CA LEU A 12 -40.06 -27.52 49.53
C LEU A 12 -40.43 -28.31 48.26
N GLU A 13 -41.68 -28.20 47.83
CA GLU A 13 -42.16 -28.83 46.58
C GLU A 13 -43.17 -27.92 45.86
N GLN A 14 -42.79 -26.67 45.56
CA GLN A 14 -43.58 -25.79 44.69
C GLN A 14 -42.78 -24.59 44.15
N GLN A 15 -41.56 -24.82 43.63
CA GLN A 15 -40.78 -23.80 42.89
C GLN A 15 -40.01 -24.41 41.70
N ALA A 16 -40.62 -25.34 40.96
CA ALA A 16 -39.98 -25.99 39.80
C ALA A 16 -40.81 -25.88 38.50
N SER A 17 -41.78 -24.97 38.42
CA SER A 17 -42.61 -24.78 37.21
C SER A 17 -42.42 -23.45 36.47
N ASP A 18 -41.60 -22.51 36.97
CA ASP A 18 -41.37 -21.21 36.30
C ASP A 18 -40.04 -21.13 35.52
N SER A 19 -39.25 -22.20 35.46
CA SER A 19 -37.95 -22.20 34.75
C SER A 19 -38.02 -22.57 33.27
N LEU A 20 -39.22 -22.64 32.66
CA LEU A 20 -39.41 -22.96 31.24
C LEU A 20 -39.55 -21.73 30.31
N SER A 21 -39.44 -20.49 30.82
CA SER A 21 -39.78 -19.30 30.02
C SER A 21 -38.60 -18.61 29.31
N VAL A 22 -37.35 -18.91 29.66
CA VAL A 22 -36.20 -18.15 29.10
C VAL A 22 -35.89 -18.57 27.66
N ASP A 23 -36.02 -19.86 27.34
CA ASP A 23 -35.78 -20.36 25.97
C ASP A 23 -36.88 -19.93 25.00
N ASP A 24 -38.13 -19.80 25.47
CA ASP A 24 -39.24 -19.30 24.67
C ASP A 24 -39.15 -17.77 24.46
N GLU A 25 -38.71 -17.01 25.47
CA GLU A 25 -38.39 -15.59 25.29
C GLU A 25 -37.24 -15.38 24.30
N PHE A 26 -36.21 -16.22 24.35
CA PHE A 26 -35.09 -16.15 23.40
C PHE A 26 -35.53 -16.50 21.97
N ARG A 27 -36.40 -17.49 21.80
CA ARG A 27 -37.00 -17.84 20.50
C ARG A 27 -37.87 -16.69 19.96
N GLN A 28 -38.72 -16.10 20.79
CA GLN A 28 -39.53 -14.95 20.40
C GLN A 28 -38.66 -13.74 20.04
N ALA A 29 -37.58 -13.48 20.77
CA ALA A 29 -36.61 -12.43 20.44
C ALA A 29 -35.89 -12.70 19.11
N SER A 30 -35.53 -13.95 18.83
CA SER A 30 -34.91 -14.36 17.56
C SER A 30 -35.87 -14.22 16.37
N ASP A 31 -37.14 -14.58 16.54
CA ASP A 31 -38.16 -14.49 15.50
C ASP A 31 -38.52 -13.04 15.19
N THR A 32 -38.66 -12.20 16.23
CA THR A 32 -38.89 -10.76 16.05
C THR A 32 -37.72 -10.06 15.37
N TRP A 33 -36.47 -10.47 15.66
CA TRP A 33 -35.30 -9.95 14.96
C TRP A 33 -35.26 -10.36 13.49
N SER A 34 -35.56 -11.64 13.20
CA SER A 34 -35.67 -12.14 11.82
C SER A 34 -36.75 -11.43 11.01
N GLN A 35 -37.90 -11.13 11.63
CA GLN A 35 -38.96 -10.34 11.00
C GLN A 35 -38.54 -8.89 10.75
N ALA A 36 -37.82 -8.26 11.68
CA ALA A 36 -37.29 -6.91 11.50
C ALA A 36 -36.27 -6.84 10.36
N GLU A 37 -35.41 -7.85 10.22
CA GLU A 37 -34.43 -7.94 9.13
C GLU A 37 -35.11 -8.14 7.76
N ALA A 38 -36.17 -8.97 7.71
CA ALA A 38 -36.98 -9.15 6.51
C ALA A 38 -37.71 -7.85 6.11
N ALA A 39 -38.25 -7.11 7.08
CA ALA A 39 -38.93 -5.83 6.86
C ALA A 39 -37.95 -4.75 6.34
N LEU A 40 -36.76 -4.66 6.92
CA LEU A 40 -35.69 -3.76 6.46
C LEU A 40 -35.26 -4.09 5.03
N SER A 41 -35.07 -5.37 4.74
CA SER A 41 -34.71 -5.85 3.40
C SER A 41 -35.78 -5.50 2.36
N LYS A 42 -37.06 -5.63 2.72
CA LYS A 42 -38.18 -5.23 1.86
C LYS A 42 -38.19 -3.72 1.63
N ALA A 43 -38.00 -2.92 2.68
CA ALA A 43 -37.96 -1.46 2.60
C ALA A 43 -36.80 -0.94 1.72
N LEU A 44 -35.63 -1.57 1.79
CA LEU A 44 -34.49 -1.23 0.93
C LEU A 44 -34.73 -1.59 -0.54
N ARG A 45 -35.40 -2.71 -0.82
CA ARG A 45 -35.79 -3.07 -2.21
C ARG A 45 -36.81 -2.08 -2.77
N THR A 46 -37.81 -1.69 -1.98
CA THR A 46 -38.81 -0.70 -2.41
C THR A 46 -38.19 0.68 -2.62
N ALA A 47 -37.29 1.12 -1.73
CA ALA A 47 -36.57 2.39 -1.90
C ALA A 47 -35.64 2.40 -3.14
N LYS A 48 -35.02 1.26 -3.44
CA LYS A 48 -34.20 1.12 -4.66
C LYS A 48 -35.06 1.10 -5.93
N GLN A 49 -36.28 0.56 -5.86
CA GLN A 49 -37.23 0.60 -6.96
C GLN A 49 -37.78 2.01 -7.17
N SER A 50 -38.12 2.75 -6.11
CA SER A 50 -38.59 4.14 -6.23
C SER A 50 -37.51 5.06 -6.81
N ALA A 51 -36.26 4.96 -6.34
CA ALA A 51 -35.15 5.72 -6.90
C ALA A 51 -34.88 5.41 -8.38
N ARG A 52 -35.14 4.17 -8.83
CA ARG A 52 -35.06 3.81 -10.25
C ARG A 52 -36.20 4.39 -11.06
N LEU A 53 -37.40 4.50 -10.50
CA LEU A 53 -38.55 5.12 -11.16
C LEU A 53 -38.38 6.64 -11.27
N GLU A 54 -37.89 7.31 -10.21
CA GLU A 54 -37.53 8.73 -10.24
C GLU A 54 -36.49 9.02 -11.32
N LYS A 55 -35.42 8.21 -11.37
CA LYS A 55 -34.40 8.35 -12.41
C LYS A 55 -34.92 8.08 -13.83
N ARG A 56 -36.02 7.31 -13.97
CA ARG A 56 -36.64 7.04 -15.26
C ARG A 56 -37.55 8.19 -15.70
N LEU A 57 -38.25 8.81 -14.75
CA LEU A 57 -39.05 10.02 -14.99
C LEU A 57 -38.17 11.23 -15.34
N GLU A 58 -36.98 11.36 -14.75
CA GLU A 58 -36.02 12.42 -15.12
C GLU A 58 -35.48 12.30 -16.57
N ILE A 59 -35.54 11.11 -17.18
CA ILE A 59 -35.05 10.90 -18.55
C ILE A 59 -36.12 11.25 -19.60
N ASP A 60 -37.40 11.17 -19.24
CA ASP A 60 -38.50 11.43 -20.19
C ASP A 60 -38.88 12.93 -20.28
N ASP A 61 -38.47 13.77 -19.32
CA ASP A 61 -38.73 15.23 -19.32
C ASP A 61 -37.61 16.11 -19.92
N GLY A 62 -36.51 15.49 -20.40
CA GLY A 62 -35.28 16.21 -20.77
C GLY A 62 -34.82 16.00 -22.21
N GLY A 63 -35.71 16.19 -23.19
CA GLY A 63 -35.37 16.11 -24.61
C GLY A 63 -34.52 17.28 -25.12
N LEU A 64 -33.23 17.35 -24.76
CA LEU A 64 -32.21 18.08 -25.52
C LEU A 64 -30.83 17.44 -25.31
N ALA A 65 -30.30 16.83 -26.37
CA ALA A 65 -29.01 16.15 -26.41
C ALA A 65 -27.82 17.10 -26.17
N PRO A 66 -26.79 16.72 -25.39
CA PRO A 66 -25.56 17.48 -25.34
C PRO A 66 -24.58 17.00 -26.42
N LEU A 67 -24.24 17.93 -27.31
CA LEU A 67 -23.12 17.83 -28.24
C LEU A 67 -21.82 17.65 -27.43
N ARG A 68 -21.09 16.56 -27.68
CA ARG A 68 -19.74 16.34 -27.15
C ARG A 68 -18.77 17.35 -27.77
N GLN A 69 -18.26 18.28 -26.98
CA GLN A 69 -17.00 18.97 -27.25
C GLN A 69 -16.00 18.62 -26.14
N SER A 70 -14.90 18.00 -26.56
CA SER A 70 -13.74 17.68 -25.74
C SER A 70 -12.93 18.95 -25.48
N HIS A 71 -13.08 19.53 -24.29
CA HIS A 71 -12.16 20.54 -23.76
C HIS A 71 -11.22 19.92 -22.72
N SER A 72 -9.97 20.38 -22.78
CA SER A 72 -8.80 19.85 -22.11
C SER A 72 -8.83 20.01 -20.59
N LEU A 73 -8.23 19.04 -19.91
CA LEU A 73 -8.18 18.87 -18.45
C LEU A 73 -7.28 19.90 -17.70
N ALA A 74 -6.95 21.03 -18.31
CA ALA A 74 -6.00 22.01 -17.73
C ALA A 74 -6.66 23.28 -17.15
N GLU A 75 -7.98 23.48 -17.28
CA GLU A 75 -8.66 24.71 -16.80
C GLU A 75 -9.61 24.52 -15.60
N LEU A 76 -9.72 23.31 -15.04
CA LEU A 76 -10.71 23.01 -13.99
C LEU A 76 -10.25 23.29 -12.54
N ASP A 77 -9.05 23.80 -12.32
CA ASP A 77 -8.57 24.15 -10.97
C ASP A 77 -8.73 25.64 -10.61
N SER A 78 -9.10 26.50 -11.58
CA SER A 78 -9.29 27.94 -11.33
C SER A 78 -10.74 28.33 -11.00
N THR A 79 -11.73 27.50 -11.33
CA THR A 79 -13.15 27.81 -11.08
C THR A 79 -13.70 27.28 -9.76
N ARG A 80 -12.94 26.48 -9.00
CA ARG A 80 -13.38 25.94 -7.70
C ARG A 80 -13.25 26.92 -6.53
N LYS A 81 -12.62 28.09 -6.72
CA LYS A 81 -12.48 29.14 -5.69
C LYS A 81 -13.62 30.18 -5.65
N HIS A 82 -14.61 30.11 -6.54
CA HIS A 82 -15.70 31.12 -6.58
C HIS A 82 -17.12 30.63 -6.25
N LEU A 83 -17.33 29.37 -5.85
CA LEU A 83 -18.66 28.86 -5.49
C LEU A 83 -18.91 28.68 -3.98
N GLY A 84 -18.07 29.28 -3.12
CA GLY A 84 -18.17 29.14 -1.66
C GLY A 84 -19.00 30.18 -0.89
N LYS A 85 -19.69 31.12 -1.54
CA LYS A 85 -20.31 32.27 -0.82
C LYS A 85 -21.72 32.73 -1.25
N GLY A 86 -22.47 31.94 -2.01
CA GLY A 86 -23.85 32.32 -2.37
C GLY A 86 -24.78 31.12 -2.40
N GLY A 87 -25.46 30.83 -1.30
CA GLY A 87 -26.38 29.69 -1.28
C GLY A 87 -27.19 29.45 0.00
N THR A 88 -27.42 30.46 0.85
CA THR A 88 -28.30 30.30 2.04
C THR A 88 -29.38 31.36 2.18
N SER A 89 -29.70 32.16 1.13
CA SER A 89 -30.67 33.26 1.27
C SER A 89 -32.05 33.06 0.64
N GLU A 90 -32.38 31.91 0.03
CA GLU A 90 -33.63 31.80 -0.74
C GLU A 90 -34.71 30.86 -0.16
N ILE A 91 -34.50 30.25 1.01
CA ILE A 91 -35.56 29.51 1.73
C ILE A 91 -36.16 30.36 2.89
N GLY A 92 -35.66 31.58 3.12
CA GLY A 92 -36.08 32.42 4.25
C GLY A 92 -37.09 33.54 3.95
N ARG A 93 -37.59 33.70 2.72
CA ARG A 93 -38.34 34.91 2.30
C ARG A 93 -39.80 34.72 1.89
N LEU A 94 -40.45 33.60 2.23
CA LEU A 94 -41.88 33.39 1.94
C LEU A 94 -42.77 33.18 3.19
N ALA A 95 -42.31 33.58 4.38
CA ALA A 95 -43.10 33.46 5.63
C ALA A 95 -43.29 34.78 6.38
N ARG A 96 -43.39 35.92 5.68
CA ARG A 96 -43.74 37.23 6.29
C ARG A 96 -44.77 38.00 5.47
N SER A 97 -45.94 37.40 5.28
CA SER A 97 -47.18 38.14 5.04
C SER A 97 -48.36 37.32 5.58
N GLY A 98 -48.25 36.88 6.83
CA GLY A 98 -49.41 36.44 7.60
C GLY A 98 -50.08 37.68 8.21
N PRO A 99 -51.41 37.79 8.20
CA PRO A 99 -52.13 38.90 8.80
C PRO A 99 -51.73 39.02 10.28
N LEU A 100 -51.50 40.25 10.73
CA LEU A 100 -51.36 40.61 12.14
C LEU A 100 -52.68 40.29 12.85
N HIS A 101 -52.89 39.02 13.22
CA HIS A 101 -53.92 38.65 14.18
C HIS A 101 -53.44 39.06 15.57
N PHE A 102 -53.99 40.21 15.97
CA PHE A 102 -54.39 40.62 17.32
C PHE A 102 -53.93 39.70 18.46
N PHE A 103 -53.11 40.27 19.35
CA PHE A 103 -52.54 39.66 20.55
C PHE A 103 -53.63 39.07 21.46
N GLY A 104 -53.75 37.75 21.43
CA GLY A 104 -54.26 36.98 22.56
C GLY A 104 -53.19 36.91 23.65
N ASP A 105 -53.59 37.25 24.87
CA ASP A 105 -52.82 37.27 26.11
C ASP A 105 -52.43 35.84 26.56
N GLY A 106 -51.61 35.17 25.74
CA GLY A 106 -51.02 33.88 26.07
C GLY A 106 -49.86 34.12 27.04
N SER A 107 -49.97 33.57 28.25
CA SER A 107 -48.98 33.69 29.32
C SER A 107 -47.56 33.34 28.82
N ASP A 108 -46.54 34.08 29.27
CA ASP A 108 -45.14 33.87 28.86
C ASP A 108 -44.64 32.44 29.12
N ASP A 109 -45.28 31.73 30.05
CA ASP A 109 -45.02 30.32 30.35
C ASP A 109 -45.36 29.39 29.17
N GLU A 110 -46.48 29.63 28.45
CA GLU A 110 -46.84 28.81 27.29
C GLU A 110 -45.85 29.00 26.13
N ARG A 111 -45.36 30.22 25.93
CA ARG A 111 -44.32 30.52 24.93
C ARG A 111 -42.99 29.85 25.27
N SER A 112 -42.63 29.83 26.55
CA SER A 112 -41.44 29.14 27.06
C SER A 112 -41.55 27.63 26.86
N GLN A 113 -42.71 27.03 27.17
CA GLN A 113 -42.97 25.60 26.97
C GLN A 113 -42.92 25.21 25.48
N LEU A 114 -43.56 25.97 24.60
CA LEU A 114 -43.50 25.73 23.15
C LEU A 114 -42.07 25.84 22.60
N ARG A 115 -41.28 26.80 23.09
CA ARG A 115 -39.86 26.92 22.71
C ARG A 115 -39.05 25.70 23.17
N ASN A 116 -39.25 25.24 24.40
CA ASN A 116 -38.56 24.07 24.93
C ASN A 116 -38.95 22.79 24.19
N GLN A 117 -40.22 22.62 23.84
CA GLN A 117 -40.69 21.51 23.00
C GLN A 117 -40.05 21.55 21.61
N ARG A 118 -39.95 22.72 20.96
CA ARG A 118 -39.26 22.86 19.68
C ARG A 118 -37.78 22.53 19.77
N ILE A 119 -37.10 22.94 20.85
CA ILE A 119 -35.69 22.60 21.08
C ILE A 119 -35.53 21.10 21.33
N ALA A 120 -36.44 20.47 22.07
CA ALA A 120 -36.43 19.04 22.32
C ALA A 120 -36.63 18.24 21.02
N ALA A 121 -37.63 18.59 20.21
CA ALA A 121 -37.87 17.97 18.91
C ALA A 121 -36.69 18.17 17.95
N ALA A 122 -36.09 19.37 17.91
CA ALA A 122 -34.90 19.62 17.09
C ALA A 122 -33.69 18.80 17.55
N ARG A 123 -33.54 18.56 18.86
CA ARG A 123 -32.50 17.67 19.40
C ARG A 123 -32.74 16.23 18.97
N GLU A 124 -33.97 15.75 19.08
CA GLU A 124 -34.35 14.38 18.68
C GLU A 124 -34.04 14.12 17.20
N VAL A 125 -34.45 15.03 16.30
CA VAL A 125 -34.12 14.95 14.87
C VAL A 125 -32.59 14.96 14.65
N ALA A 126 -31.85 15.83 15.33
CA ALA A 126 -30.39 15.88 15.22
C ALA A 126 -29.71 14.59 15.74
N PHE A 127 -30.27 13.96 16.78
CA PHE A 127 -29.79 12.67 17.28
C PHE A 127 -30.09 11.54 16.29
N GLU A 128 -31.29 11.50 15.70
CA GLU A 128 -31.66 10.52 14.67
C GLU A 128 -30.78 10.63 13.43
N GLU A 129 -30.55 11.85 12.93
CA GLU A 129 -29.66 12.09 11.79
C GLU A 129 -28.22 11.67 12.10
N ARG A 130 -27.72 11.97 13.31
CA ARG A 130 -26.39 11.53 13.76
C ARG A 130 -26.33 10.00 13.87
N ALA A 131 -27.36 9.36 14.40
CA ALA A 131 -27.44 7.90 14.51
C ALA A 131 -27.46 7.24 13.12
N LYS A 132 -28.22 7.80 12.16
CA LYS A 132 -28.24 7.36 10.76
C LYS A 132 -26.85 7.49 10.12
N MET A 133 -26.18 8.61 10.32
CA MET A 133 -24.80 8.82 9.83
C MET A 133 -23.81 7.83 10.46
N MET A 134 -23.94 7.50 11.75
CA MET A 134 -23.09 6.51 12.40
C MET A 134 -23.34 5.09 11.87
N ARG A 135 -24.59 4.72 11.58
CA ARG A 135 -24.93 3.44 10.94
C ARG A 135 -24.35 3.32 9.53
N ILE A 136 -24.44 4.38 8.73
CA ILE A 136 -23.83 4.41 7.38
C ILE A 136 -22.31 4.25 7.49
N LYS A 137 -21.66 5.01 8.36
CA LYS A 137 -20.21 4.88 8.59
C LYS A 137 -19.82 3.46 9.04
N ALA A 138 -20.60 2.85 9.94
CA ALA A 138 -20.36 1.48 10.38
C ALA A 138 -20.48 0.49 9.21
N ALA A 139 -21.50 0.62 8.37
CA ALA A 139 -21.66 -0.19 7.16
C ALA A 139 -20.49 0.00 6.17
N ASP A 140 -20.06 1.24 5.94
CA ASP A 140 -18.91 1.56 5.08
C ASP A 140 -17.61 0.95 5.62
N THR A 141 -17.38 1.04 6.93
CA THR A 141 -16.21 0.41 7.56
C THR A 141 -16.24 -1.12 7.44
N ALA A 142 -17.42 -1.75 7.58
CA ALA A 142 -17.59 -3.18 7.38
C ALA A 142 -17.30 -3.58 5.92
N HIS A 143 -17.79 -2.81 4.94
CA HIS A 143 -17.46 -3.02 3.53
C HIS A 143 -15.96 -2.87 3.26
N GLN A 144 -15.30 -1.86 3.84
CA GLN A 144 -13.85 -1.68 3.70
C GLN A 144 -13.04 -2.83 4.30
N MET A 145 -13.47 -3.40 5.44
CA MET A 145 -12.83 -4.57 6.03
C MET A 145 -12.98 -5.80 5.14
N VAL A 146 -14.17 -6.03 4.58
CA VAL A 146 -14.40 -7.10 3.60
C VAL A 146 -13.52 -6.91 2.36
N ASP A 147 -13.45 -5.71 1.80
CA ASP A 147 -12.59 -5.43 0.63
C ASP A 147 -11.10 -5.54 0.95
N HIS A 148 -10.68 -5.18 2.17
CA HIS A 148 -9.32 -5.38 2.63
C HIS A 148 -8.98 -6.87 2.72
N SER A 149 -9.86 -7.70 3.30
CA SER A 149 -9.70 -9.15 3.36
C SER A 149 -9.62 -9.77 1.96
N ARG A 150 -10.49 -9.34 1.02
CA ARG A 150 -10.48 -9.75 -0.39
C ARG A 150 -9.17 -9.42 -1.08
N ARG A 151 -8.66 -8.19 -0.91
CA ARG A 151 -7.36 -7.78 -1.47
C ARG A 151 -6.17 -8.51 -0.84
N ARG A 152 -6.25 -8.84 0.44
CA ARG A 152 -5.23 -9.64 1.14
C ARG A 152 -5.22 -11.07 0.60
N LEU A 153 -6.40 -11.69 0.45
CA LEU A 153 -6.54 -13.03 -0.13
C LEU A 153 -6.04 -13.07 -1.58
N LYS A 154 -6.43 -12.10 -2.43
CA LYS A 154 -5.94 -12.00 -3.81
C LYS A 154 -4.40 -11.95 -3.88
N ARG A 155 -3.77 -11.16 -3.01
CA ARG A 155 -2.30 -11.11 -2.89
C ARG A 155 -1.71 -12.45 -2.43
N LYS A 156 -2.32 -13.12 -1.46
CA LYS A 156 -1.88 -14.44 -0.96
C LYS A 156 -1.95 -15.51 -2.06
N ILE A 157 -3.06 -15.59 -2.79
CA ILE A 157 -3.22 -16.49 -3.94
C ILE A 157 -2.14 -16.22 -4.99
N LEU A 158 -1.93 -14.96 -5.35
CA LEU A 158 -0.89 -14.57 -6.32
C LEU A 158 0.52 -14.96 -5.84
N MET A 159 0.82 -14.82 -4.55
CA MET A 159 2.10 -15.27 -3.98
C MET A 159 2.27 -16.79 -4.08
N ILE A 160 1.23 -17.55 -3.75
CA ILE A 160 1.24 -19.02 -3.86
C ILE A 160 1.48 -19.44 -5.31
N LEU A 161 0.76 -18.85 -6.26
CA LEU A 161 0.90 -19.19 -7.68
C LEU A 161 2.28 -18.82 -8.24
N LYS A 162 2.85 -17.67 -7.85
CA LYS A 162 4.22 -17.30 -8.22
C LYS A 162 5.27 -18.25 -7.64
N GLU A 163 5.06 -18.70 -6.40
CA GLU A 163 5.95 -19.66 -5.76
C GLU A 163 5.90 -21.03 -6.44
N VAL A 164 4.70 -21.51 -6.79
CA VAL A 164 4.53 -22.74 -7.57
C VAL A 164 5.22 -22.62 -8.93
N ARG A 165 5.06 -21.49 -9.64
CA ARG A 165 5.75 -21.27 -10.92
C ARG A 165 7.28 -21.28 -10.76
N ARG A 166 7.81 -20.57 -9.75
CA ARG A 166 9.25 -20.58 -9.46
C ARG A 166 9.79 -21.98 -9.21
N ARG A 167 9.04 -22.83 -8.50
CA ARG A 167 9.40 -24.24 -8.27
C ARG A 167 9.36 -25.04 -9.57
N GLN A 168 8.36 -24.82 -10.42
CA GLN A 168 8.27 -25.44 -11.75
C GLN A 168 9.46 -25.04 -12.63
N ASP A 169 9.78 -23.75 -12.72
CA ASP A 169 10.93 -23.24 -13.49
C ASP A 169 12.26 -23.86 -12.99
N LEU A 170 12.40 -24.00 -11.68
CA LEU A 170 13.57 -24.66 -11.08
C LEU A 170 13.61 -26.16 -11.43
N SER A 171 12.47 -26.85 -11.38
CA SER A 171 12.36 -28.25 -11.78
C SER A 171 12.70 -28.45 -13.26
N GLU A 172 12.23 -27.57 -14.14
CA GLU A 172 12.56 -27.60 -15.57
C GLU A 172 14.05 -27.33 -15.81
N SER A 173 14.62 -26.35 -15.09
CA SER A 173 16.06 -26.05 -15.16
C SER A 173 16.91 -27.23 -14.69
N GLN A 174 16.48 -27.91 -13.61
CA GLN A 174 17.09 -29.14 -13.12
C GLN A 174 16.95 -30.28 -14.13
N ALA A 175 15.79 -30.45 -14.78
CA ALA A 175 15.57 -31.45 -15.82
C ALA A 175 16.46 -31.22 -17.05
N ARG A 176 16.61 -29.97 -17.50
CA ARG A 176 17.54 -29.60 -18.60
C ARG A 176 19.01 -29.87 -18.21
N SER A 177 19.37 -29.56 -16.97
CA SER A 177 20.72 -29.83 -16.46
C SER A 177 20.98 -31.33 -16.27
N ARG A 178 19.96 -32.09 -15.88
CA ARG A 178 19.99 -33.55 -15.76
C ARG A 178 20.14 -34.20 -17.12
N SER A 179 19.37 -33.81 -18.14
CA SER A 179 19.50 -34.37 -19.49
C SER A 179 20.90 -34.13 -20.10
N PHE A 180 21.50 -32.98 -19.81
CA PHE A 180 22.89 -32.72 -20.20
C PHE A 180 23.91 -33.59 -19.45
N ARG A 181 23.73 -33.78 -18.13
CA ARG A 181 24.56 -34.71 -17.34
C ARG A 181 24.37 -36.16 -17.78
N ASP A 182 23.15 -36.59 -18.09
CA ASP A 182 22.81 -37.90 -18.63
C ASP A 182 23.57 -38.18 -19.93
N GLN A 183 23.57 -37.23 -20.86
CA GLN A 183 24.32 -37.36 -22.11
C GLN A 183 25.82 -37.55 -21.86
N ARG A 184 26.40 -36.80 -20.90
CA ARG A 184 27.81 -36.94 -20.53
C ARG A 184 28.11 -38.22 -19.75
N TYR A 185 27.19 -38.65 -18.89
CA TYR A 185 27.28 -39.88 -18.12
C TYR A 185 27.26 -41.09 -19.05
N LYS A 186 26.37 -41.12 -20.05
CA LYS A 186 26.34 -42.13 -21.12
C LYS A 186 27.64 -42.19 -21.94
N GLN A 187 28.37 -41.07 -22.02
CA GLN A 187 29.70 -41.02 -22.64
C GLN A 187 30.85 -41.41 -21.69
N GLY A 188 30.56 -41.75 -20.42
CA GLY A 188 31.55 -42.10 -19.40
C GLY A 188 32.36 -40.92 -18.88
N ARG A 189 31.90 -39.67 -19.07
CA ARG A 189 32.65 -38.44 -18.79
C ARG A 189 32.14 -37.62 -17.61
N ALA A 190 31.07 -38.05 -16.95
CA ALA A 190 30.45 -37.32 -15.83
C ALA A 190 30.03 -38.26 -14.69
N PRO A 191 29.87 -37.75 -13.45
CA PRO A 191 29.24 -38.47 -12.34
C PRO A 191 27.75 -38.72 -12.60
N LEU A 192 27.10 -39.45 -11.68
CA LEU A 192 25.67 -39.77 -11.80
C LEU A 192 24.82 -38.49 -11.99
N PRO A 193 23.82 -38.52 -12.91
CA PRO A 193 23.02 -37.34 -13.28
C PRO A 193 22.22 -36.73 -12.13
N ASP A 194 21.83 -37.55 -11.16
CA ASP A 194 20.92 -37.15 -10.08
C ASP A 194 21.62 -36.48 -8.89
N LEU A 195 22.96 -36.48 -8.87
CA LEU A 195 23.69 -35.88 -7.75
C LEU A 195 23.51 -34.35 -7.75
N GLY A 196 22.92 -33.84 -6.67
CA GLY A 196 22.81 -32.40 -6.38
C GLY A 196 21.50 -31.73 -6.77
N ASP A 197 20.55 -32.48 -7.34
CA ASP A 197 19.23 -31.92 -7.68
C ASP A 197 18.30 -31.88 -6.46
N ALA A 198 17.45 -30.87 -6.41
CA ALA A 198 16.37 -30.85 -5.43
C ALA A 198 15.36 -31.93 -5.81
N SER A 199 15.00 -32.80 -4.85
CA SER A 199 13.91 -33.76 -5.06
C SER A 199 12.61 -33.02 -5.38
N GLN A 200 11.75 -33.60 -6.23
CA GLN A 200 10.44 -33.01 -6.52
C GLN A 200 9.61 -32.81 -5.23
N PHE A 201 9.82 -33.67 -4.23
CA PHE A 201 9.24 -33.53 -2.90
C PHE A 201 9.72 -32.25 -2.20
N SER A 202 11.02 -31.97 -2.22
CA SER A 202 11.59 -30.73 -1.65
C SER A 202 11.14 -29.47 -2.39
N LEU A 203 10.80 -29.57 -3.68
CA LEU A 203 10.19 -28.49 -4.44
C LEU A 203 8.69 -28.32 -4.13
N GLY A 204 8.07 -29.21 -3.34
CA GLY A 204 6.63 -29.23 -3.12
C GLY A 204 5.83 -29.37 -4.41
N LEU A 205 6.43 -30.01 -5.43
CA LEU A 205 5.80 -30.34 -6.71
C LEU A 205 5.38 -31.81 -6.76
N SER A 206 6.03 -32.67 -5.96
CA SER A 206 5.64 -34.07 -5.81
C SER A 206 4.71 -34.24 -4.63
N LEU A 207 3.60 -34.94 -4.87
CA LEU A 207 2.79 -35.50 -3.80
C LEU A 207 2.63 -37.01 -3.88
N VAL A 208 3.49 -37.75 -4.61
CA VAL A 208 3.76 -39.22 -4.54
C VAL A 208 4.00 -39.84 -5.94
N ALA A 209 5.11 -40.61 -5.99
CA ALA A 209 5.55 -41.64 -6.94
C ALA A 209 6.42 -41.21 -8.14
N ASP A 210 7.64 -41.74 -8.07
CA ASP A 210 8.80 -41.61 -8.95
C ASP A 210 8.63 -42.25 -10.34
N ASP A 211 9.51 -41.82 -11.24
CA ASP A 211 9.93 -42.48 -12.49
C ASP A 211 8.92 -42.58 -13.64
N SER A 212 8.56 -41.44 -14.24
CA SER A 212 8.52 -41.34 -15.71
C SER A 212 8.42 -39.87 -16.14
N SER A 213 9.51 -39.36 -16.73
CA SER A 213 9.54 -38.07 -17.41
C SER A 213 8.65 -38.07 -18.65
N ASP A 214 8.15 -36.89 -19.00
CA ASP A 214 7.58 -36.53 -20.30
C ASP A 214 6.12 -36.92 -20.56
N THR A 215 5.19 -36.42 -19.75
CA THR A 215 3.99 -35.71 -20.24
C THR A 215 3.14 -35.22 -19.06
N PHE A 216 3.16 -33.92 -18.78
CA PHE A 216 2.10 -33.30 -17.98
C PHE A 216 0.85 -33.20 -18.87
N ALA A 217 0.02 -34.25 -18.86
CA ALA A 217 -1.31 -34.15 -19.43
C ALA A 217 -2.08 -33.06 -18.67
N GLN A 218 -2.76 -32.18 -19.42
CA GLN A 218 -3.51 -31.02 -18.93
C GLN A 218 -4.64 -31.36 -17.91
N GLY A 219 -4.87 -32.64 -17.60
CA GLY A 219 -5.87 -33.12 -16.64
C GLY A 219 -5.35 -33.43 -15.22
N SER A 220 -4.03 -33.57 -15.02
CA SER A 220 -3.47 -33.97 -13.73
C SER A 220 -3.67 -32.90 -12.64
N ALA A 221 -3.84 -33.32 -11.39
CA ALA A 221 -4.05 -32.43 -10.25
C ALA A 221 -2.91 -31.39 -10.16
N THR A 222 -3.16 -30.19 -10.69
CA THR A 222 -2.07 -29.22 -10.87
C THR A 222 -1.46 -28.86 -9.51
N PRO A 223 -0.11 -28.76 -9.40
CA PRO A 223 0.57 -28.34 -8.17
C PRO A 223 0.00 -27.03 -7.59
N ARG A 224 -0.56 -26.18 -8.46
CA ARG A 224 -1.30 -24.96 -8.10
C ARG A 224 -2.53 -25.25 -7.23
N ARG A 225 -3.38 -26.22 -7.61
CA ARG A 225 -4.59 -26.58 -6.84
C ARG A 225 -4.23 -27.10 -5.46
N ILE A 226 -3.26 -28.01 -5.37
CA ILE A 226 -2.80 -28.60 -4.11
C ILE A 226 -2.26 -27.52 -3.17
N ASN A 227 -1.33 -26.68 -3.64
CA ASN A 227 -0.73 -25.63 -2.81
C ASN A 227 -1.77 -24.60 -2.34
N LEU A 228 -2.78 -24.28 -3.16
CA LEU A 228 -3.88 -23.41 -2.74
C LEU A 228 -4.75 -24.06 -1.66
N MET A 229 -5.07 -25.35 -1.79
CA MET A 229 -5.86 -26.08 -0.78
C MET A 229 -5.12 -26.22 0.55
N GLU A 230 -3.80 -26.43 0.53
CA GLU A 230 -2.98 -26.56 1.76
C GLU A 230 -2.74 -25.21 2.45
N SER A 231 -2.64 -24.12 1.68
CA SER A 231 -2.23 -22.81 2.19
C SER A 231 -3.39 -21.89 2.60
N LEU A 232 -4.59 -22.11 2.06
CA LEU A 232 -5.76 -21.27 2.33
C LEU A 232 -6.56 -21.82 3.51
N SER A 233 -7.00 -20.92 4.39
CA SER A 233 -7.93 -21.25 5.47
C SER A 233 -9.35 -21.47 4.93
N LEU A 234 -10.22 -22.15 5.70
CA LEU A 234 -11.61 -22.40 5.30
C LEU A 234 -12.38 -21.12 4.96
N ASP A 235 -12.18 -20.04 5.71
CA ASP A 235 -12.80 -18.74 5.43
C ASP A 235 -12.32 -18.14 4.10
N GLU A 236 -11.02 -18.26 3.81
CA GLU A 236 -10.43 -17.83 2.53
C GLU A 236 -10.97 -18.66 1.36
N ILE A 237 -11.13 -19.97 1.55
CA ILE A 237 -11.76 -20.86 0.56
C ILE A 237 -13.24 -20.51 0.39
N GLN A 238 -13.94 -20.12 1.45
CA GLN A 238 -15.32 -19.63 1.36
C GLN A 238 -15.41 -18.35 0.53
N MET A 239 -14.48 -17.41 0.73
CA MET A 239 -14.38 -16.21 -0.08
C MET A 239 -14.10 -16.55 -1.54
N LEU A 240 -13.17 -17.47 -1.81
CA LEU A 240 -12.84 -17.93 -3.15
C LEU A 240 -14.04 -18.59 -3.84
N ARG A 241 -14.76 -19.46 -3.13
CA ARG A 241 -16.01 -20.12 -3.58
C ARG A 241 -17.10 -19.12 -3.97
N LYS A 242 -17.23 -18.00 -3.24
CA LYS A 242 -18.23 -16.95 -3.52
C LYS A 242 -17.92 -16.15 -4.80
N GLY A 243 -16.67 -16.14 -5.26
CA GLY A 243 -16.28 -15.34 -6.42
C GLY A 243 -14.91 -15.70 -6.98
N PRO A 244 -14.72 -16.90 -7.56
CA PRO A 244 -13.41 -17.39 -7.98
C PRO A 244 -12.77 -16.49 -9.04
N ARG A 245 -13.59 -15.97 -9.96
CA ARG A 245 -13.17 -15.00 -11.00
C ARG A 245 -12.53 -13.76 -10.38
N TYR A 246 -13.11 -13.13 -9.36
CA TYR A 246 -12.53 -11.91 -8.77
C TYR A 246 -11.07 -12.10 -8.31
N PHE A 247 -10.78 -13.28 -7.74
CA PHE A 247 -9.46 -13.59 -7.23
C PHE A 247 -8.49 -13.98 -8.34
N LEU A 248 -8.92 -14.87 -9.24
CA LEU A 248 -8.07 -15.52 -10.24
C LEU A 248 -7.96 -14.74 -11.56
N GLU A 249 -8.92 -13.88 -11.86
CA GLU A 249 -8.90 -13.01 -13.04
C GLU A 249 -7.88 -11.88 -12.86
N GLY A 250 -7.02 -11.71 -13.86
CA GLY A 250 -5.91 -10.75 -13.84
C GLY A 250 -4.73 -11.15 -12.97
N ILE A 251 -4.64 -12.41 -12.52
CA ILE A 251 -3.39 -12.95 -11.95
C ILE A 251 -2.46 -13.31 -13.12
N GLY A 252 -1.82 -12.30 -13.71
CA GLY A 252 -0.84 -12.49 -14.78
C GLY A 252 -0.71 -11.25 -15.66
N PRO A 253 0.44 -10.56 -15.67
CA PRO A 253 0.77 -9.53 -16.66
C PRO A 253 1.37 -10.14 -17.94
N THR A 254 1.30 -11.45 -18.11
CA THR A 254 1.93 -12.19 -19.18
C THR A 254 0.89 -12.49 -20.23
N ASP A 255 1.20 -12.14 -21.49
CA ASP A 255 0.43 -12.52 -22.68
C ASP A 255 0.56 -14.04 -22.98
N ASP A 256 0.98 -14.82 -21.99
CA ASP A 256 1.19 -16.27 -22.09
C ASP A 256 -0.18 -16.96 -22.06
N ALA A 257 -0.65 -17.41 -23.22
CA ALA A 257 -1.93 -18.12 -23.38
C ALA A 257 -2.06 -19.34 -22.44
N GLU A 258 -0.94 -19.99 -22.09
CA GLU A 258 -0.90 -21.10 -21.14
C GLU A 258 -1.27 -20.68 -19.71
N GLU A 259 -0.91 -19.48 -19.28
CA GLU A 259 -1.28 -18.97 -17.95
C GLU A 259 -2.76 -18.61 -17.87
N LEU A 260 -3.32 -18.05 -18.95
CA LEU A 260 -4.74 -17.79 -19.05
C LEU A 260 -5.54 -19.09 -18.95
N ASN A 261 -5.15 -20.14 -19.70
CA ASN A 261 -5.80 -21.45 -19.63
C ASN A 261 -5.67 -22.07 -18.23
N ALA A 262 -4.49 -22.00 -17.62
CA ALA A 262 -4.29 -22.50 -16.26
C ALA A 262 -5.12 -21.73 -15.22
N ALA A 263 -5.34 -20.42 -15.40
CA ALA A 263 -6.23 -19.63 -14.56
C ALA A 263 -7.70 -20.03 -14.76
N GLU A 264 -8.14 -20.31 -15.99
CA GLU A 264 -9.49 -20.82 -16.28
C GLU A 264 -9.74 -22.18 -15.64
N CYS A 265 -8.78 -23.11 -15.71
CA CYS A 265 -8.88 -24.42 -15.04
C CYS A 265 -8.94 -24.30 -13.51
N LEU A 266 -8.37 -23.25 -12.92
CA LEU A 266 -8.49 -22.96 -11.48
C LEU A 266 -9.84 -22.33 -11.16
N ILE A 267 -10.34 -21.43 -12.01
CA ILE A 267 -11.66 -20.83 -11.85
C ILE A 267 -12.73 -21.92 -11.88
N GLU A 268 -12.66 -22.84 -12.84
CA GLU A 268 -13.60 -23.95 -12.96
C GLU A 268 -13.56 -24.84 -11.71
N PHE A 269 -12.37 -25.22 -11.25
CA PHE A 269 -12.18 -26.04 -10.05
C PHE A 269 -12.82 -25.44 -8.78
N PHE A 270 -12.70 -24.12 -8.58
CA PHE A 270 -13.28 -23.43 -7.41
C PHE A 270 -14.71 -22.91 -7.65
N THR A 271 -15.29 -23.12 -8.84
CA THR A 271 -16.66 -22.68 -9.12
C THR A 271 -17.64 -23.74 -8.60
N PRO A 272 -18.40 -23.45 -7.52
CA PRO A 272 -19.29 -24.45 -6.95
C PRO A 272 -20.44 -24.77 -7.92
N THR A 273 -20.75 -26.05 -8.07
CA THR A 273 -21.98 -26.50 -8.73
C THR A 273 -23.22 -26.04 -7.95
N MET A 274 -24.40 -26.06 -8.57
CA MET A 274 -25.63 -25.58 -7.89
C MET A 274 -25.91 -26.33 -6.58
N GLN A 275 -25.65 -27.64 -6.54
CA GLN A 275 -25.79 -28.46 -5.33
C GLN A 275 -24.73 -28.12 -4.29
N GLU A 276 -23.50 -27.84 -4.71
CA GLU A 276 -22.42 -27.45 -3.81
C GLU A 276 -22.66 -26.10 -3.16
N LYS A 277 -23.40 -25.17 -3.78
CA LYS A 277 -23.70 -23.85 -3.18
C LYS A 277 -24.45 -23.95 -1.85
N GLU A 278 -25.19 -25.03 -1.63
CA GLU A 278 -25.95 -25.27 -0.39
C GLU A 278 -25.12 -26.02 0.67
N MET A 279 -23.98 -26.61 0.31
CA MET A 279 -23.12 -27.34 1.24
C MET A 279 -22.36 -26.41 2.19
N THR A 280 -22.13 -26.88 3.43
CA THR A 280 -21.22 -26.21 4.36
C THR A 280 -19.80 -26.12 3.79
N ILE A 281 -19.01 -25.18 4.28
CA ILE A 281 -17.68 -24.93 3.71
C ILE A 281 -16.74 -26.11 3.94
N GLU A 282 -16.88 -26.82 5.04
CA GLU A 282 -16.08 -27.99 5.41
C GLU A 282 -16.33 -29.15 4.45
N VAL A 283 -17.60 -29.42 4.13
CA VAL A 283 -17.98 -30.50 3.20
C VAL A 283 -17.52 -30.16 1.78
N TYR A 284 -17.67 -28.90 1.37
CA TYR A 284 -17.15 -28.43 0.09
C TYR A 284 -15.62 -28.56 0.01
N HIS A 285 -14.90 -28.17 1.05
CA HIS A 285 -13.46 -28.32 1.14
C HIS A 285 -13.03 -29.79 1.06
N GLN A 286 -13.68 -30.68 1.83
CA GLN A 286 -13.43 -32.12 1.77
C GLN A 286 -13.69 -32.70 0.37
N LYS A 287 -14.74 -32.23 -0.31
CA LYS A 287 -15.03 -32.62 -1.69
C LYS A 287 -13.92 -32.18 -2.64
N LEU A 288 -13.41 -30.95 -2.54
CA LEU A 288 -12.29 -30.49 -3.36
C LEU A 288 -11.02 -31.31 -3.10
N VAL A 289 -10.73 -31.66 -1.84
CA VAL A 289 -9.61 -32.54 -1.48
C VAL A 289 -9.81 -33.94 -2.07
N ALA A 290 -11.03 -34.49 -1.99
CA ALA A 290 -11.37 -35.78 -2.58
C ALA A 290 -11.22 -35.77 -4.11
N GLN A 291 -11.65 -34.69 -4.78
CA GLN A 291 -11.43 -34.51 -6.22
C GLN A 291 -9.94 -34.48 -6.57
N LEU A 292 -9.09 -33.84 -5.77
CA LEU A 292 -7.64 -33.88 -5.98
C LEU A 292 -7.04 -35.27 -5.77
N ALA A 293 -7.55 -36.02 -4.79
CA ALA A 293 -7.14 -37.40 -4.56
C ALA A 293 -7.59 -38.34 -5.69
N GLU A 294 -8.80 -38.15 -6.24
CA GLU A 294 -9.36 -38.91 -7.36
C GLU A 294 -8.60 -38.63 -8.66
N GLN A 295 -8.33 -37.36 -8.98
CA GLN A 295 -7.51 -36.97 -10.13
C GLN A 295 -6.13 -37.64 -10.09
N LYS A 296 -5.51 -37.66 -8.90
CA LYS A 296 -4.23 -38.35 -8.70
C LYS A 296 -4.33 -39.86 -8.91
N GLY A 297 -5.46 -40.47 -8.56
CA GLY A 297 -5.72 -41.90 -8.80
C GLY A 297 -5.87 -42.23 -10.29
N GLN A 298 -6.57 -41.38 -11.04
CA GLN A 298 -6.76 -41.52 -12.49
C GLN A 298 -5.41 -41.41 -13.23
N ASP A 299 -4.56 -40.45 -12.86
CA ASP A 299 -3.23 -40.29 -13.44
C ASP A 299 -2.33 -41.53 -13.22
N ALA A 300 -2.50 -42.23 -12.09
CA ALA A 300 -1.76 -43.46 -11.80
C ALA A 300 -2.30 -44.66 -12.60
N GLN A 301 -3.60 -44.72 -12.86
CA GLN A 301 -4.24 -45.80 -13.60
C GLN A 301 -3.96 -45.72 -15.11
N ASP A 302 -4.03 -44.53 -15.70
CA ASP A 302 -3.68 -44.32 -17.12
C ASP A 302 -2.21 -44.66 -17.42
N ARG A 303 -1.32 -44.48 -16.45
CA ARG A 303 0.10 -44.89 -16.56
C ARG A 303 0.31 -46.40 -16.41
N GLY A 304 -0.56 -47.10 -15.70
CA GLY A 304 -0.45 -48.53 -15.41
C GLY A 304 -0.91 -49.46 -16.55
N GLU A 305 -1.83 -49.01 -17.40
CA GLU A 305 -2.42 -49.88 -18.45
C GLU A 305 -1.67 -49.86 -19.79
N GLY A 306 -0.65 -49.01 -19.95
CA GLY A 306 0.14 -48.89 -21.20
C GLY A 306 1.17 -50.00 -21.46
N LEU A 307 1.41 -50.93 -20.52
CA LEU A 307 2.47 -51.94 -20.62
C LEU A 307 1.97 -53.39 -20.84
N VAL A 308 0.83 -53.58 -21.51
CA VAL A 308 0.29 -54.93 -21.86
C VAL A 308 0.26 -55.18 -23.39
N GLY A 309 1.06 -54.45 -24.16
CA GLY A 309 1.04 -54.48 -25.62
C GLY A 309 2.39 -54.65 -26.30
N LEU A 310 3.23 -55.62 -25.91
CA LEU A 310 4.34 -56.08 -26.76
C LEU A 310 4.24 -57.58 -27.02
N PRO A 311 4.49 -58.01 -28.28
CA PRO A 311 4.28 -59.37 -28.72
C PRO A 311 5.31 -60.30 -28.07
N ARG A 312 4.77 -61.39 -27.55
CA ARG A 312 5.40 -62.63 -27.12
C ARG A 312 6.48 -63.09 -28.12
N THR A 313 7.71 -62.63 -27.95
CA THR A 313 8.89 -63.26 -28.55
C THR A 313 9.43 -64.30 -27.58
N HIS A 314 9.92 -65.39 -28.17
CA HIS A 314 10.14 -66.65 -27.50
C HIS A 314 11.17 -66.58 -26.37
N SER A 315 10.69 -66.96 -25.18
CA SER A 315 11.39 -67.70 -24.13
C SER A 315 12.62 -68.48 -24.64
N SER A 316 13.82 -67.99 -24.32
CA SER A 316 14.94 -68.83 -23.92
C SER A 316 15.42 -68.36 -22.55
N GLY A 317 15.72 -69.33 -21.69
CA GLY A 317 15.73 -69.19 -20.24
C GLY A 317 16.81 -68.25 -19.69
N GLY A 318 16.49 -67.67 -18.53
CA GLY A 318 17.37 -66.77 -17.79
C GLY A 318 16.99 -66.71 -16.32
N ILE A 319 17.30 -67.81 -15.63
CA ILE A 319 17.52 -68.01 -14.19
C ILE A 319 17.28 -66.77 -13.30
N SER A 320 16.24 -66.92 -12.47
CA SER A 320 16.02 -66.20 -11.21
C SER A 320 17.23 -66.35 -10.28
N LEU A 321 17.77 -65.24 -9.78
CA LEU A 321 18.52 -65.21 -8.53
C LEU A 321 18.19 -63.92 -7.77
N GLY A 322 17.74 -64.13 -6.53
CA GLY A 322 17.09 -63.14 -5.69
C GLY A 322 18.02 -62.08 -5.13
N SER A 323 17.44 -60.91 -4.92
CA SER A 323 18.00 -59.80 -4.16
C SER A 323 18.21 -60.22 -2.71
N ARG A 324 19.47 -60.21 -2.26
CA ARG A 324 19.82 -60.24 -0.83
C ARG A 324 20.75 -59.08 -0.54
N ALA A 325 20.31 -58.26 0.41
CA ALA A 325 20.94 -57.05 0.89
C ALA A 325 22.31 -57.30 1.57
N THR A 326 23.22 -56.35 1.41
CA THR A 326 24.32 -55.99 2.35
C THR A 326 24.82 -54.60 1.96
N SER A 327 24.49 -53.54 2.71
CA SER A 327 25.41 -52.83 3.63
C SER A 327 26.90 -53.16 3.46
N LEU A 328 27.73 -52.14 3.24
CA LEU A 328 29.11 -51.96 3.76
C LEU A 328 29.59 -50.60 3.21
N GLN A 329 29.69 -49.59 4.06
CA GLN A 329 30.93 -49.17 4.74
C GLN A 329 32.09 -48.86 3.79
N ALA A 330 32.40 -47.56 3.78
CA ALA A 330 33.61 -46.99 3.26
C ALA A 330 34.85 -47.64 3.90
N SER A 331 35.82 -47.98 3.07
CA SER A 331 37.22 -47.91 3.47
C SER A 331 38.09 -47.62 2.25
N SER A 332 38.68 -46.44 2.30
CA SER A 332 39.88 -46.05 1.57
C SER A 332 41.04 -46.99 1.89
N ASN A 333 41.81 -47.39 0.88
CA ASN A 333 43.28 -47.26 0.81
C ASN A 333 43.92 -48.21 -0.20
N ASN A 334 44.92 -47.66 -0.91
CA ASN A 334 46.10 -48.34 -1.47
C ASN A 334 45.89 -49.50 -2.45
N ILE A 335 46.02 -49.18 -3.75
CA ILE A 335 46.52 -50.13 -4.75
C ILE A 335 47.92 -49.68 -5.17
N ARG A 336 48.92 -50.07 -4.36
CA ARG A 336 50.26 -50.44 -4.84
C ARG A 336 50.06 -51.83 -5.48
N GLY A 337 50.42 -52.06 -6.74
CA GLY A 337 51.82 -52.12 -7.16
C GLY A 337 52.42 -53.45 -6.71
N ALA A 338 52.09 -54.55 -7.40
CA ALA A 338 52.56 -55.87 -7.05
C ALA A 338 52.47 -56.85 -8.24
N PHE A 339 53.65 -57.27 -8.70
CA PHE A 339 53.95 -58.59 -9.27
C PHE A 339 53.37 -58.97 -10.63
N LEU A 340 54.20 -58.80 -11.67
CA LEU A 340 54.50 -59.87 -12.63
C LEU A 340 55.96 -59.73 -13.09
N THR A 341 56.87 -60.26 -12.27
CA THR A 341 58.27 -60.52 -12.64
C THR A 341 58.41 -61.97 -13.08
N GLU A 342 59.13 -62.14 -14.20
CA GLU A 342 60.00 -63.29 -14.49
C GLU A 342 59.34 -64.63 -14.83
N ALA A 343 58.99 -64.78 -16.11
CA ALA A 343 59.08 -66.07 -16.80
C ALA A 343 60.56 -66.40 -17.04
N SER A 344 61.17 -67.06 -16.05
CA SER A 344 62.48 -67.71 -16.12
C SER A 344 62.42 -68.87 -17.14
N VAL A 345 63.03 -68.65 -18.31
CA VAL A 345 63.30 -69.69 -19.31
C VAL A 345 64.72 -70.20 -19.07
N SER A 346 64.87 -71.17 -18.16
CA SER A 346 66.12 -71.92 -18.02
C SER A 346 65.85 -73.36 -17.58
N SER A 347 65.65 -74.27 -18.54
CA SER A 347 65.86 -75.71 -18.31
C SER A 347 65.93 -76.52 -19.61
N TRP A 348 66.99 -76.31 -20.40
CA TRP A 348 67.46 -77.28 -21.39
C TRP A 348 69.00 -77.25 -21.40
N GLN A 349 69.62 -77.76 -20.35
CA GLN A 349 71.02 -78.21 -20.41
C GLN A 349 71.03 -79.72 -20.43
N SER A 350 70.99 -80.23 -21.66
CA SER A 350 71.30 -81.60 -21.99
C SER A 350 72.72 -81.92 -21.56
N ALA A 351 72.85 -83.00 -20.79
CA ALA A 351 74.09 -83.65 -20.47
C ALA A 351 74.87 -84.00 -21.75
N THR A 352 75.98 -83.32 -22.01
CA THR A 352 77.04 -83.85 -22.86
C THR A 352 78.19 -84.29 -21.98
N ARG A 353 78.53 -85.56 -22.16
CA ARG A 353 79.47 -86.34 -21.36
C ARG A 353 80.89 -85.79 -21.54
N SER A 354 81.58 -85.76 -20.40
CA SER A 354 83.03 -85.70 -20.26
C SER A 354 83.73 -86.58 -21.31
N ARG A 355 84.53 -85.96 -22.18
CA ARG A 355 85.61 -86.61 -22.92
C ARG A 355 86.92 -86.05 -22.39
N GLU A 356 87.83 -86.98 -22.06
CA GLU A 356 89.18 -86.73 -21.58
C GLU A 356 90.00 -85.83 -22.53
N PRO A 357 90.95 -85.04 -22.00
CA PRO A 357 91.79 -84.15 -22.78
C PRO A 357 92.77 -84.97 -23.63
N VAL A 358 92.55 -84.96 -24.95
CA VAL A 358 93.53 -85.46 -25.91
C VAL A 358 94.74 -84.54 -25.90
N ARG A 359 95.86 -85.11 -25.45
CA ARG A 359 97.27 -84.84 -25.77
C ARG A 359 97.65 -83.41 -26.21
N SER A 360 98.65 -82.90 -25.49
CA SER A 360 99.48 -81.73 -25.76
C SER A 360 100.12 -81.72 -27.15
N ASP A 361 99.36 -81.32 -28.17
CA ASP A 361 99.86 -80.92 -29.49
C ASP A 361 100.15 -79.41 -29.53
N GLU A 362 100.86 -78.89 -28.53
CA GLU A 362 101.20 -77.46 -28.42
C GLU A 362 102.34 -77.01 -29.34
N ALA A 363 103.02 -77.93 -30.03
CA ALA A 363 104.20 -77.65 -30.86
C ALA A 363 103.98 -77.89 -32.36
N SER A 364 102.73 -77.89 -32.83
CA SER A 364 102.42 -77.93 -34.27
C SER A 364 102.38 -76.49 -34.82
N PRO A 365 103.27 -76.10 -35.76
CA PRO A 365 103.30 -74.75 -36.35
C PRO A 365 101.97 -74.37 -37.02
N THR A 366 101.24 -75.36 -37.53
CA THR A 366 99.91 -75.20 -38.11
C THR A 366 98.84 -74.91 -37.05
N LEU A 367 98.88 -75.58 -35.89
CA LEU A 367 97.94 -75.33 -34.79
C LEU A 367 98.22 -74.00 -34.08
N LEU A 368 99.48 -73.56 -33.97
CA LEU A 368 99.82 -72.23 -33.46
C LEU A 368 99.27 -71.12 -34.36
N LYS A 369 99.38 -71.28 -35.68
CA LYS A 369 98.82 -70.32 -36.64
C LYS A 369 97.28 -70.33 -36.65
N VAL A 370 96.66 -71.50 -36.46
CA VAL A 370 95.21 -71.60 -36.26
C VAL A 370 94.81 -70.94 -34.94
N LYS A 371 95.52 -71.17 -33.83
CA LYS A 371 95.30 -70.48 -32.55
C LYS A 371 95.49 -68.97 -32.69
N GLU A 372 96.48 -68.49 -33.41
CA GLU A 372 96.68 -67.05 -33.67
C GLU A 372 95.51 -66.45 -34.48
N VAL A 373 95.00 -67.17 -35.48
CA VAL A 373 93.82 -66.75 -36.24
C VAL A 373 92.56 -66.77 -35.38
N TYR A 374 92.38 -67.78 -34.51
CA TYR A 374 91.27 -67.84 -33.56
C TYR A 374 91.38 -66.75 -32.51
N ASN A 375 92.57 -66.50 -31.94
CA ASN A 375 92.79 -65.43 -30.97
C ASN A 375 92.56 -64.06 -31.61
N ARG A 376 93.04 -63.80 -32.84
CA ARG A 376 92.72 -62.55 -33.56
C ARG A 376 91.24 -62.43 -33.85
N ARG A 377 90.56 -63.53 -34.14
CA ARG A 377 89.10 -63.54 -34.36
C ARG A 377 88.34 -63.29 -33.06
N GLU A 378 88.74 -63.93 -31.96
CA GLU A 378 88.17 -63.75 -30.63
C GLU A 378 88.44 -62.34 -30.09
N GLU A 379 89.62 -61.77 -30.32
CA GLU A 379 89.94 -60.38 -30.00
C GLU A 379 89.08 -59.40 -30.81
N ASN A 380 88.90 -59.65 -32.12
CA ASN A 380 88.01 -58.83 -32.96
C ASN A 380 86.53 -58.99 -32.57
N ASP A 381 86.09 -60.20 -32.24
CA ASP A 381 84.73 -60.48 -31.78
C ASP A 381 84.49 -59.86 -30.38
N ALA A 382 85.48 -59.89 -29.49
CA ALA A 382 85.44 -59.23 -28.19
C ALA A 382 85.40 -57.70 -28.31
N LEU A 383 86.22 -57.11 -29.20
CA LEU A 383 86.18 -55.68 -29.49
C LEU A 383 84.83 -55.27 -30.10
N PHE A 384 84.27 -56.10 -30.99
CA PHE A 384 82.95 -55.87 -31.57
C PHE A 384 81.83 -55.93 -30.52
N LEU A 385 81.91 -56.89 -29.59
CA LEU A 385 80.96 -56.99 -28.47
C LEU A 385 81.09 -55.79 -27.52
N GLN A 386 82.30 -55.38 -27.15
CA GLN A 386 82.51 -54.18 -26.34
C GLN A 386 82.01 -52.90 -27.03
N GLU A 387 82.27 -52.73 -28.33
CA GLU A 387 81.76 -51.59 -29.10
C GLU A 387 80.23 -51.60 -29.17
N ARG A 388 79.62 -52.78 -29.33
CA ARG A 388 78.16 -52.96 -29.33
C ARG A 388 77.56 -52.67 -27.96
N GLU A 389 78.19 -53.11 -26.88
CA GLU A 389 77.78 -52.81 -25.50
C GLU A 389 77.90 -51.32 -25.19
N GLN A 390 79.00 -50.67 -25.57
CA GLN A 390 79.16 -49.22 -25.41
C GLN A 390 78.09 -48.45 -26.19
N LYS A 391 77.81 -48.84 -27.44
CA LYS A 391 76.72 -48.24 -28.24
C LYS A 391 75.34 -48.47 -27.61
N MET A 392 75.11 -49.62 -26.97
CA MET A 392 73.88 -49.88 -26.21
C MET A 392 73.79 -48.97 -24.98
N VAL A 393 74.84 -48.88 -24.18
CA VAL A 393 74.91 -48.04 -22.97
C VAL A 393 74.74 -46.56 -23.33
N GLU A 394 75.31 -46.09 -24.44
CA GLU A 394 75.10 -44.72 -24.93
C GLU A 394 73.65 -44.46 -25.35
N ARG A 395 73.01 -45.43 -26.01
CA ARG A 395 71.58 -45.35 -26.36
C ARG A 395 70.72 -45.34 -25.11
N GLU A 396 71.01 -46.18 -24.13
CA GLU A 396 70.33 -46.20 -22.84
C GLU A 396 70.49 -44.87 -22.10
N ARG A 397 71.69 -44.29 -22.07
CA ARG A 397 71.94 -42.95 -21.48
C ARG A 397 71.16 -41.86 -22.20
N ARG A 398 71.14 -41.85 -23.54
CA ARG A 398 70.34 -40.87 -24.32
C ARG A 398 68.83 -41.06 -24.10
N ASN A 399 68.36 -42.29 -24.04
CA ASN A 399 66.94 -42.58 -23.78
C ASN A 399 66.55 -42.20 -22.35
N ALA A 400 67.42 -42.48 -21.36
CA ALA A 400 67.22 -42.06 -19.98
C ALA A 400 67.18 -40.53 -19.84
N PHE A 401 68.07 -39.81 -20.53
CA PHE A 401 68.06 -38.34 -20.56
C PHE A 401 66.76 -37.80 -21.17
N LYS A 402 66.36 -38.28 -22.34
CA LYS A 402 65.08 -37.90 -22.98
C LYS A 402 63.88 -38.20 -22.10
N HIS A 403 63.88 -39.33 -21.41
CA HIS A 403 62.80 -39.70 -20.49
C HIS A 403 62.77 -38.81 -19.24
N GLN A 404 63.93 -38.40 -18.71
CA GLN A 404 63.98 -37.41 -17.63
C GLN A 404 63.51 -36.03 -18.09
N GLU A 405 63.86 -35.62 -19.30
CA GLU A 405 63.43 -34.36 -19.89
C GLU A 405 61.91 -34.32 -20.11
N ALA A 406 61.33 -35.37 -20.71
CA ALA A 406 59.88 -35.51 -20.86
C ALA A 406 59.14 -35.51 -19.51
N LYS A 407 59.72 -36.13 -18.46
CA LYS A 407 59.19 -36.06 -17.09
C LYS A 407 59.19 -34.64 -16.52
N LYS A 408 60.24 -33.86 -16.76
CA LYS A 408 60.32 -32.44 -16.34
C LYS A 408 59.30 -31.59 -17.10
N GLU A 409 59.16 -31.80 -18.40
CA GLU A 409 58.19 -31.09 -19.23
C GLU A 409 56.75 -31.37 -18.77
N HIS A 410 56.38 -32.64 -18.58
CA HIS A 410 55.08 -33.03 -18.05
C HIS A 410 54.82 -32.45 -16.64
N ALA A 411 55.86 -32.36 -15.78
CA ALA A 411 55.73 -31.73 -14.47
C ALA A 411 55.47 -30.22 -14.59
N LEU A 412 56.15 -29.52 -15.50
CA LEU A 412 55.93 -28.10 -15.77
C LEU A 412 54.54 -27.82 -16.35
N GLU A 413 54.04 -28.67 -17.25
CA GLU A 413 52.67 -28.59 -17.76
C GLU A 413 51.65 -28.76 -16.63
N GLY A 414 51.88 -29.71 -15.72
CA GLY A 414 51.05 -29.89 -14.53
C GLY A 414 51.01 -28.64 -13.64
N VAL A 415 52.13 -27.93 -13.46
CA VAL A 415 52.17 -26.66 -12.73
C VAL A 415 51.40 -25.57 -13.48
N LYS A 416 51.60 -25.43 -14.80
CA LYS A 416 50.88 -24.46 -15.62
C LYS A 416 49.37 -24.68 -15.56
N GLN A 417 48.90 -25.93 -15.63
CA GLN A 417 47.47 -26.24 -15.53
C GLN A 417 46.90 -25.89 -14.16
N LYS A 418 47.65 -26.14 -13.08
CA LYS A 418 47.24 -25.76 -11.71
C LYS A 418 47.17 -24.25 -11.52
N GLU A 419 48.15 -23.50 -12.02
CA GLU A 419 48.13 -22.03 -11.97
C GLU A 419 46.99 -21.46 -12.81
N LEU A 420 46.76 -21.97 -14.01
CA LEU A 420 45.66 -21.54 -14.86
C LEU A 420 44.30 -21.83 -14.21
N HIS A 421 44.14 -22.98 -13.57
CA HIS A 421 42.94 -23.30 -12.79
C HIS A 421 42.77 -22.34 -11.60
N LYS A 422 43.84 -22.03 -10.87
CA LYS A 422 43.83 -21.06 -9.77
C LYS A 422 43.40 -19.67 -10.23
N VAL A 423 43.91 -19.19 -11.37
CA VAL A 423 43.50 -17.91 -11.98
C VAL A 423 42.00 -17.93 -12.32
N ARG A 424 41.51 -18.99 -12.97
CA ARG A 424 40.07 -19.13 -13.27
C ARG A 424 39.20 -19.12 -12.01
N MET A 425 39.66 -19.74 -10.91
CA MET A 425 38.95 -19.74 -9.64
C MET A 425 38.91 -18.35 -9.00
N LEU A 426 40.01 -17.59 -9.07
CA LEU A 426 40.07 -16.21 -8.59
C LEU A 426 39.16 -15.31 -9.41
N GLU A 427 39.22 -15.38 -10.75
CA GLU A 427 38.32 -14.61 -11.63
C GLU A 427 36.84 -14.96 -11.39
N ALA A 428 36.51 -16.24 -11.16
CA ALA A 428 35.15 -16.65 -10.83
C ALA A 428 34.71 -16.10 -9.47
N GLY A 429 35.63 -16.01 -8.50
CA GLY A 429 35.40 -15.38 -7.21
C GLY A 429 35.16 -13.87 -7.33
N GLU A 430 35.96 -13.17 -8.15
CA GLU A 430 35.82 -11.74 -8.43
C GLU A 430 34.48 -11.44 -9.11
N ARG A 431 34.13 -12.16 -10.18
CA ARG A 431 32.83 -12.01 -10.85
C ARG A 431 31.65 -12.26 -9.91
N LYS A 432 31.78 -13.24 -9.01
CA LYS A 432 30.75 -13.52 -8.00
C LYS A 432 30.65 -12.35 -7.00
N ALA A 433 31.77 -11.83 -6.55
CA ALA A 433 31.81 -10.70 -5.62
C ALA A 433 31.23 -9.43 -6.25
N GLU A 434 31.47 -9.18 -7.55
CA GLU A 434 30.88 -8.08 -8.31
C GLU A 434 29.35 -8.20 -8.38
N LEU A 435 28.82 -9.39 -8.74
CA LEU A 435 27.38 -9.62 -8.78
C LEU A 435 26.72 -9.52 -7.40
N GLU A 436 27.39 -9.99 -6.35
CA GLU A 436 26.91 -9.83 -4.97
C GLU A 436 26.91 -8.36 -4.53
N ALA A 437 27.89 -7.56 -4.96
CA ALA A 437 27.93 -6.12 -4.70
C ALA A 437 26.82 -5.38 -5.44
N GLU A 438 26.59 -5.67 -6.73
CA GLU A 438 25.48 -5.09 -7.50
C GLU A 438 24.11 -5.43 -6.88
N ALA A 439 23.91 -6.68 -6.46
CA ALA A 439 22.68 -7.09 -5.78
C ALA A 439 22.48 -6.37 -4.43
N ALA A 440 23.58 -6.13 -3.69
CA ALA A 440 23.53 -5.37 -2.44
C ALA A 440 23.20 -3.89 -2.68
N GLU A 441 23.73 -3.28 -3.74
CA GLU A 441 23.38 -1.92 -4.15
C GLU A 441 21.92 -1.80 -4.59
N GLU A 442 21.40 -2.76 -5.35
CA GLU A 442 19.99 -2.77 -5.74
C GLU A 442 19.07 -2.88 -4.51
N LEU A 443 19.40 -3.77 -3.57
CA LEU A 443 18.68 -3.88 -2.31
C LEU A 443 18.74 -2.56 -1.51
N ALA A 444 19.91 -1.92 -1.45
CA ALA A 444 20.09 -0.62 -0.79
C ALA A 444 19.23 0.47 -1.45
N ALA A 445 19.18 0.53 -2.78
CA ALA A 445 18.33 1.45 -3.52
C ALA A 445 16.83 1.21 -3.24
N GLN A 446 16.39 -0.05 -3.26
CA GLN A 446 15.01 -0.41 -2.94
C GLN A 446 14.63 -0.04 -1.50
N THR A 447 15.54 -0.23 -0.53
CA THR A 447 15.29 0.16 0.86
C THR A 447 15.26 1.68 1.04
N ALA A 448 16.12 2.42 0.35
CA ALA A 448 16.11 3.89 0.33
C ALA A 448 14.78 4.43 -0.24
N ASP A 449 14.28 3.84 -1.32
CA ASP A 449 12.98 4.18 -1.91
C ASP A 449 11.81 3.90 -0.97
N ARG A 450 11.81 2.75 -0.28
CA ARG A 450 10.80 2.46 0.75
C ARG A 450 10.83 3.50 1.87
N ARG A 451 12.03 3.87 2.35
CA ARG A 451 12.18 4.93 3.38
C ARG A 451 11.67 6.27 2.88
N ARG A 452 11.94 6.64 1.63
CA ARG A 452 11.43 7.87 1.01
C ARG A 452 9.90 7.89 0.95
N ARG A 453 9.27 6.77 0.55
CA ARG A 453 7.80 6.63 0.53
C ARG A 453 7.21 6.74 1.93
N HIS A 454 7.85 6.12 2.93
CA HIS A 454 7.42 6.25 4.33
C HIS A 454 7.52 7.69 4.84
N ARG A 455 8.62 8.40 4.57
CA ARG A 455 8.75 9.82 4.94
C ARG A 455 7.67 10.68 4.29
N SER A 456 7.45 10.54 2.98
CA SER A 456 6.39 11.27 2.28
C SER A 456 4.98 10.96 2.83
N ALA A 457 4.73 9.75 3.32
CA ALA A 457 3.47 9.41 3.96
C ALA A 457 3.32 10.07 5.34
N LEU A 458 4.41 10.19 6.11
CA LEU A 458 4.44 10.93 7.37
C LEU A 458 4.21 12.42 7.15
N ASP A 459 4.91 13.04 6.19
CA ASP A 459 4.74 14.46 5.87
C ASP A 459 3.28 14.78 5.50
N LYS A 460 2.64 13.92 4.69
CA LYS A 460 1.21 14.06 4.35
C LYS A 460 0.28 13.89 5.56
N ALA A 461 0.65 13.05 6.51
CA ALA A 461 -0.13 12.87 7.74
C ALA A 461 -0.01 14.11 8.64
N ASP A 462 1.19 14.68 8.76
CA ASP A 462 1.45 15.90 9.51
C ASP A 462 0.72 17.10 8.89
N ASP A 463 0.77 17.25 7.56
CA ASP A 463 0.00 18.28 6.84
C ASP A 463 -1.51 18.16 7.12
N ALA A 464 -2.05 16.94 7.17
CA ALA A 464 -3.46 16.71 7.47
C ALA A 464 -3.81 17.04 8.93
N VAL A 465 -2.88 16.84 9.87
CA VAL A 465 -3.05 17.26 11.28
C VAL A 465 -2.99 18.77 11.40
N GLU A 466 -2.04 19.44 10.75
CA GLU A 466 -1.94 20.90 10.75
C GLU A 466 -3.14 21.57 10.07
N GLN A 467 -3.69 20.99 9.00
CA GLN A 467 -4.95 21.48 8.42
C GLN A 467 -6.11 21.39 9.42
N LYS A 468 -6.25 20.28 10.15
CA LYS A 468 -7.28 20.14 11.19
C LYS A 468 -7.07 21.13 12.32
N ARG A 469 -5.82 21.38 12.71
CA ARG A 469 -5.45 22.38 13.71
C ARG A 469 -5.84 23.78 13.24
N GLY A 470 -5.53 24.14 11.99
CA GLY A 470 -5.93 25.41 11.39
C GLY A 470 -7.45 25.63 11.39
N VAL A 471 -8.23 24.59 11.06
CA VAL A 471 -9.70 24.64 11.13
C VAL A 471 -10.19 24.85 12.57
N ALA A 472 -9.59 24.16 13.53
CA ALA A 472 -9.94 24.32 14.94
C ALA A 472 -9.62 25.73 15.45
N VAL A 473 -8.45 26.27 15.11
CA VAL A 473 -8.04 27.64 15.45
C VAL A 473 -9.01 28.65 14.85
N ALA A 474 -9.32 28.54 13.56
CA ALA A 474 -10.29 29.43 12.90
C ALA A 474 -11.68 29.37 13.55
N SER A 475 -12.13 28.18 13.98
CA SER A 475 -13.39 28.02 14.69
C SER A 475 -13.37 28.67 16.09
N LEU A 476 -12.25 28.59 16.81
CA LEU A 476 -12.08 29.23 18.11
C LEU A 476 -12.03 30.75 18.00
N GLU A 477 -11.35 31.29 16.98
CA GLU A 477 -11.33 32.72 16.68
C GLU A 477 -12.74 33.22 16.32
N ALA A 478 -13.47 32.50 15.47
CA ALA A 478 -14.85 32.84 15.14
C ALA A 478 -15.74 32.86 16.40
N TRP A 479 -15.59 31.88 17.30
CA TRP A 479 -16.29 31.87 18.57
C TRP A 479 -15.91 33.06 19.47
N ALA A 480 -14.62 33.36 19.62
CA ALA A 480 -14.14 34.50 20.40
C ALA A 480 -14.69 35.84 19.88
N THR A 481 -14.71 36.03 18.55
CA THR A 481 -15.34 37.22 17.96
C THR A 481 -16.84 37.27 18.22
N GLY A 482 -17.52 36.12 18.24
CA GLY A 482 -18.93 35.99 18.62
C GLY A 482 -19.19 36.41 20.08
N VAL A 483 -18.35 35.97 21.01
CA VAL A 483 -18.40 36.37 22.43
C VAL A 483 -18.20 37.88 22.58
N HIS A 484 -17.21 38.48 21.91
CA HIS A 484 -17.00 39.92 21.94
C HIS A 484 -18.19 40.72 21.38
N ARG A 485 -18.83 40.23 20.31
CA ARG A 485 -20.06 40.86 19.77
C ARG A 485 -21.22 40.75 20.75
N ALA A 486 -21.39 39.60 21.40
CA ALA A 486 -22.43 39.39 22.40
C ALA A 486 -22.26 40.33 23.61
N ASP A 487 -21.03 40.47 24.13
CA ASP A 487 -20.70 41.39 25.22
C ASP A 487 -20.95 42.86 24.82
N ARG A 488 -20.54 43.27 23.62
CA ARG A 488 -20.82 44.62 23.11
C ARG A 488 -22.33 44.88 23.02
N ASN A 489 -23.10 43.92 22.53
CA ASN A 489 -24.55 44.04 22.44
C ASN A 489 -25.23 44.08 23.81
N ALA A 490 -24.72 43.31 24.79
CA ALA A 490 -25.19 43.37 26.16
C ALA A 490 -24.99 44.77 26.76
N LYS A 491 -23.80 45.35 26.61
CA LYS A 491 -23.48 46.72 27.05
C LYS A 491 -24.34 47.77 26.35
N ILE A 492 -24.61 47.63 25.05
CA ILE A 492 -25.51 48.54 24.31
C ILE A 492 -26.94 48.45 24.87
N LYS A 493 -27.45 47.24 25.13
CA LYS A 493 -28.77 47.04 25.73
C LYS A 493 -28.86 47.66 27.13
N GLU A 494 -27.85 47.43 27.97
CA GLU A 494 -27.77 48.00 29.31
C GLU A 494 -27.81 49.53 29.29
N ARG A 495 -27.02 50.16 28.41
CA ARG A 495 -27.05 51.62 28.20
C ARG A 495 -28.42 52.11 27.76
N LYS A 496 -29.09 51.37 26.88
CA LYS A 496 -30.44 51.72 26.42
C LYS A 496 -31.44 51.63 27.57
N THR A 497 -31.40 50.58 28.38
CA THR A 497 -32.28 50.44 29.54
C THR A 497 -32.05 51.53 30.59
N ILE A 498 -30.79 51.92 30.83
CA ILE A 498 -30.46 53.06 31.70
C ILE A 498 -31.03 54.37 31.12
N SER A 499 -30.85 54.60 29.81
CA SER A 499 -31.40 55.79 29.14
C SER A 499 -32.93 55.84 29.19
N GLU A 500 -33.61 54.71 29.01
CA GLU A 500 -35.06 54.60 29.11
C GLU A 500 -35.52 54.88 30.56
N HIS A 501 -34.82 54.34 31.57
CA HIS A 501 -35.09 54.61 32.98
C HIS A 501 -34.93 56.09 33.33
N ASN A 502 -33.83 56.71 32.91
CA ASN A 502 -33.58 58.14 33.11
C ASN A 502 -34.65 59.00 32.44
N ALA A 503 -35.08 58.65 31.21
CA ALA A 503 -36.17 59.36 30.53
C ALA A 503 -37.49 59.24 31.31
N HIS A 504 -37.79 58.06 31.88
CA HIS A 504 -38.96 57.89 32.74
C HIS A 504 -38.86 58.69 34.04
N GLU A 505 -37.67 58.74 34.67
CA GLU A 505 -37.40 59.56 35.85
C GLU A 505 -37.57 61.05 35.53
N GLU A 506 -37.06 61.54 34.40
CA GLU A 506 -37.23 62.91 33.94
C GLU A 506 -38.71 63.27 33.75
N ILE A 507 -39.49 62.39 33.11
CA ILE A 507 -40.94 62.57 32.94
C ILE A 507 -41.64 62.63 34.31
N TYR A 508 -41.28 61.73 35.23
CA TYR A 508 -41.82 61.70 36.58
C TYR A 508 -41.49 62.98 37.36
N MET A 509 -40.24 63.44 37.32
CA MET A 509 -39.78 64.66 37.95
C MET A 509 -40.42 65.91 37.32
N ALA A 510 -40.62 65.93 36.00
CA ALA A 510 -41.35 66.99 35.32
C ALA A 510 -42.82 67.04 35.77
N ARG A 511 -43.48 65.88 35.94
CA ARG A 511 -44.84 65.80 36.48
C ARG A 511 -44.89 66.31 37.93
N LEU A 512 -43.94 65.93 38.78
CA LEU A 512 -43.85 66.45 40.15
C LEU A 512 -43.66 67.97 40.19
N ARG A 513 -42.76 68.51 39.34
CA ARG A 513 -42.59 69.96 39.19
C ARG A 513 -43.89 70.63 38.75
N ALA A 514 -44.57 70.11 37.73
CA ALA A 514 -45.84 70.66 37.26
C ALA A 514 -46.93 70.65 38.35
N VAL A 515 -47.00 69.60 39.17
CA VAL A 515 -47.90 69.56 40.34
C VAL A 515 -47.52 70.62 41.38
N GLY A 516 -46.22 70.80 41.66
CA GLY A 516 -45.72 71.85 42.55
C GLY A 516 -46.03 73.25 42.03
N GLU A 517 -45.75 73.52 40.75
CA GLU A 517 -46.07 74.78 40.07
C GLU A 517 -47.57 75.05 40.06
N SER A 518 -48.42 74.05 39.81
CA SER A 518 -49.88 74.21 39.84
C SER A 518 -50.39 74.59 41.23
N ARG A 519 -49.73 74.10 42.29
CA ARG A 519 -50.05 74.46 43.68
C ARG A 519 -49.56 75.86 44.06
N HIS A 520 -48.43 76.32 43.49
CA HIS A 520 -47.89 77.65 43.73
C HIS A 520 -48.48 78.75 42.83
N ASN A 521 -49.02 78.41 41.65
CA ASN A 521 -49.62 79.36 40.68
C ASN A 521 -51.09 79.71 40.96
N VAL A 522 -51.63 79.41 42.15
CA VAL A 522 -53.04 79.68 42.51
C VAL A 522 -53.38 81.19 42.56
N GLY A 523 -52.42 82.08 42.31
CA GLY A 523 -52.68 83.50 42.13
C GLY A 523 -51.71 84.18 41.18
N GLU A 524 -51.49 83.62 39.99
CA GLU A 524 -50.62 84.26 39.00
C GLU A 524 -51.19 85.62 38.57
N SER A 525 -50.52 86.70 38.98
CA SER A 525 -50.93 88.08 38.74
C SER A 525 -50.95 88.38 37.24
N GLN A 526 -51.87 89.24 36.79
CA GLN A 526 -51.98 89.68 35.39
C GLN A 526 -50.63 90.19 34.84
N ALA A 527 -49.79 90.78 35.68
CA ALA A 527 -48.43 91.22 35.34
C ALA A 527 -47.52 90.05 34.94
N GLN A 528 -47.56 88.95 35.69
CA GLN A 528 -46.78 87.74 35.41
C GLN A 528 -47.23 87.07 34.10
N LYS A 529 -48.53 87.12 33.77
CA LYS A 529 -49.04 86.64 32.48
C LYS A 529 -48.51 87.45 31.29
N ASN A 530 -48.42 88.77 31.44
CA ASN A 530 -47.85 89.65 30.41
C ASN A 530 -46.35 89.41 30.23
N ASP A 531 -45.60 89.21 31.31
CA ASP A 531 -44.16 88.92 31.22
C ASP A 531 -43.89 87.54 30.60
N LYS A 532 -44.73 86.54 30.90
CA LYS A 532 -44.69 85.23 30.23
C LYS A 532 -45.01 85.32 28.73
N LEU A 533 -45.94 86.18 28.33
CA LEU A 533 -46.24 86.40 26.91
C LEU A 533 -45.06 87.08 26.21
N LYS A 534 -44.47 88.12 26.82
CA LYS A 534 -43.27 88.78 26.29
C LYS A 534 -42.10 87.81 26.14
N SER A 535 -41.83 86.97 27.15
CA SER A 535 -40.74 86.00 27.08
C SER A 535 -40.98 84.94 26.00
N ARG A 536 -42.22 84.47 25.80
CA ARG A 536 -42.56 83.58 24.68
C ARG A 536 -42.31 84.22 23.32
N ILE A 537 -42.72 85.47 23.14
CA ILE A 537 -42.49 86.21 21.88
C ILE A 537 -40.98 86.38 21.65
N GLN A 538 -40.22 86.76 22.67
CA GLN A 538 -38.77 86.92 22.57
C GLN A 538 -38.05 85.60 22.25
N LEU A 539 -38.45 84.48 22.89
CA LEU A 539 -37.89 83.16 22.62
C LEU A 539 -38.22 82.69 21.21
N SER A 540 -39.47 82.85 20.77
CA SER A 540 -39.88 82.50 19.40
C SER A 540 -39.08 83.30 18.35
N LEU A 541 -38.83 84.58 18.62
CA LEU A 541 -38.07 85.44 17.71
C LEU A 541 -36.57 85.06 17.71
N ALA A 542 -36.01 84.70 18.86
CA ALA A 542 -34.64 84.21 18.97
C ALA A 542 -34.45 82.87 18.25
N GLU A 543 -35.43 81.96 18.34
CA GLU A 543 -35.41 80.66 17.66
C GLU A 543 -35.48 80.84 16.13
N GLN A 544 -36.37 81.71 15.65
CA GLN A 544 -36.44 82.06 14.22
C GLN A 544 -35.12 82.63 13.70
N LEU A 545 -34.48 83.54 14.43
CA LEU A 545 -33.16 84.08 14.04
C LEU A 545 -32.06 83.02 14.03
N LYS A 546 -32.14 82.03 14.94
CA LYS A 546 -31.18 80.93 14.99
C LYS A 546 -31.34 79.99 13.81
N ASP A 547 -32.58 79.65 13.45
CA ASP A 547 -32.86 78.81 12.29
C ASP A 547 -32.52 79.52 10.98
N GLN A 548 -32.75 80.84 10.90
CA GLN A 548 -32.27 81.64 9.78
C GLN A 548 -30.74 81.57 9.64
N ARG A 549 -29.97 81.72 10.74
CA ARG A 549 -28.51 81.59 10.71
C ARG A 549 -28.03 80.19 10.31
N ARG A 550 -28.74 79.14 10.74
CA ARG A 550 -28.44 77.76 10.33
C ARG A 550 -28.63 77.59 8.83
N ASN A 551 -29.77 78.04 8.30
CA ASN A 551 -30.05 77.98 6.87
C ASN A 551 -29.02 78.77 6.05
N GLU A 552 -28.63 79.96 6.50
CA GLU A 552 -27.57 80.76 5.86
C GLU A 552 -26.21 80.04 5.90
N SER A 553 -25.87 79.38 7.01
CA SER A 553 -24.65 78.58 7.14
C SER A 553 -24.65 77.36 6.22
N ASP A 554 -25.78 76.66 6.12
CA ASP A 554 -25.92 75.46 5.28
C ASP A 554 -25.82 75.83 3.79
N LEU A 555 -26.47 76.93 3.37
CA LEU A 555 -26.32 77.49 2.02
C LEU A 555 -24.88 77.89 1.70
N LEU A 556 -24.17 78.46 2.67
CA LEU A 556 -22.77 78.83 2.51
C LEU A 556 -21.87 77.60 2.40
N LEU A 557 -22.13 76.55 3.19
CA LEU A 557 -21.42 75.27 3.11
C LEU A 557 -21.61 74.62 1.74
N GLU A 558 -22.85 74.58 1.24
CA GLU A 558 -23.20 74.03 -0.08
C GLU A 558 -22.46 74.79 -1.20
N ALA A 559 -22.46 76.12 -1.15
CA ALA A 559 -21.72 76.96 -2.11
C ALA A 559 -20.19 76.73 -2.05
N ILE A 560 -19.63 76.46 -0.87
CA ILE A 560 -18.21 76.09 -0.74
C ILE A 560 -17.95 74.72 -1.36
N MET A 561 -18.80 73.73 -1.08
CA MET A 561 -18.67 72.38 -1.63
C MET A 561 -18.72 72.40 -3.16
N GLU A 562 -19.68 73.13 -3.74
CA GLU A 562 -19.81 73.29 -5.19
C GLU A 562 -18.57 73.95 -5.81
N LYS A 563 -18.01 74.99 -5.16
CA LYS A 563 -16.74 75.61 -5.60
C LYS A 563 -15.56 74.66 -5.53
N GLN A 564 -15.48 73.84 -4.47
CA GLN A 564 -14.42 72.83 -4.33
C GLN A 564 -14.55 71.71 -5.36
N GLU A 565 -15.77 71.28 -5.67
CA GLU A 565 -16.06 70.29 -6.69
C GLU A 565 -15.72 70.83 -8.09
N ALA A 566 -16.13 72.05 -8.43
CA ALA A 566 -15.72 72.73 -9.66
C ALA A 566 -14.19 72.89 -9.76
N ALA A 567 -13.50 73.17 -8.63
CA ALA A 567 -12.04 73.20 -8.60
C ALA A 567 -11.42 71.81 -8.80
N ARG A 568 -12.02 70.75 -8.24
CA ARG A 568 -11.59 69.36 -8.42
C ARG A 568 -11.76 68.91 -9.86
N GLY A 569 -12.88 69.23 -10.51
CA GLY A 569 -13.13 68.97 -11.93
C GLY A 569 -12.11 69.68 -12.82
N ARG A 570 -11.78 70.95 -12.54
CA ARG A 570 -10.71 71.68 -13.23
C ARG A 570 -9.34 71.01 -13.07
N ARG A 571 -9.01 70.50 -11.87
CA ARG A 571 -7.77 69.76 -11.64
C ARG A 571 -7.74 68.49 -12.49
N GLN A 572 -8.78 67.67 -12.44
CA GLN A 572 -8.85 66.41 -13.19
C GLN A 572 -8.74 66.61 -14.71
N HIS A 573 -9.35 67.67 -15.26
CA HIS A 573 -9.30 67.94 -16.70
C HIS A 573 -8.03 68.67 -17.17
N ASN A 574 -7.36 69.46 -16.33
CA ASN A 574 -6.15 70.21 -16.74
C ASN A 574 -4.83 69.45 -16.57
N PHE A 575 -4.79 68.31 -15.86
CA PHE A 575 -3.56 67.52 -15.75
C PHE A 575 -3.15 66.79 -17.03
N SER A 576 -4.03 66.68 -18.03
CA SER A 576 -3.72 66.00 -19.30
C SER A 576 -2.99 66.89 -20.32
N LYS A 577 -2.99 68.22 -20.17
CA LYS A 577 -2.49 69.12 -21.22
C LYS A 577 -1.02 69.51 -21.09
N TYR A 578 -0.45 69.35 -19.89
CA TYR A 578 0.97 69.58 -19.63
C TYR A 578 1.52 68.40 -18.83
N ASN A 579 1.88 67.31 -19.53
CA ASN A 579 2.70 66.20 -19.00
C ASN A 579 4.13 66.70 -18.68
N PHE A 580 4.25 67.70 -17.82
CA PHE A 580 5.54 68.30 -17.48
C PHE A 580 6.38 67.31 -16.66
N LEU A 581 5.76 66.49 -15.81
CA LEU A 581 6.46 65.48 -15.00
C LEU A 581 7.04 64.35 -15.86
N ASP A 582 6.25 63.74 -16.75
CA ASP A 582 6.75 62.68 -17.64
C ASP A 582 7.82 63.18 -18.61
N ARG A 583 7.71 64.42 -19.10
CA ARG A 583 8.64 64.97 -20.08
C ARG A 583 9.94 65.49 -19.46
N SER A 584 9.93 65.84 -18.17
CA SER A 584 11.12 66.36 -17.47
C SER A 584 11.88 65.29 -16.70
N PHE A 585 11.20 64.26 -16.19
CA PHE A 585 11.77 63.28 -15.27
C PHE A 585 11.73 61.83 -15.79
N GLY A 586 11.20 61.61 -17.00
CA GLY A 586 11.16 60.30 -17.65
C GLY A 586 10.03 59.41 -17.13
N GLU A 587 9.71 58.37 -17.90
CA GLU A 587 8.57 57.45 -17.72
C GLU A 587 8.57 56.67 -16.38
N GLY A 588 9.66 56.76 -15.60
CA GLY A 588 9.79 56.17 -14.25
C GLY A 588 9.46 57.12 -13.08
N ALA A 589 9.09 58.38 -13.32
CA ALA A 589 8.86 59.35 -12.25
C ALA A 589 7.52 59.18 -11.50
N GLY A 590 6.65 58.27 -11.96
CA GLY A 590 5.36 57.98 -11.32
C GLY A 590 5.47 57.36 -9.91
N GLU A 591 6.63 56.82 -9.55
CA GLU A 591 6.90 56.24 -8.23
C GLU A 591 7.46 57.25 -7.22
N PHE A 592 7.69 58.51 -7.60
CA PHE A 592 8.10 59.55 -6.65
C PHE A 592 6.89 59.99 -5.80
N ASP A 593 6.62 59.24 -4.72
CA ASP A 593 5.60 59.63 -3.76
C ASP A 593 6.08 60.87 -3.00
N SER A 594 5.49 62.02 -3.38
CA SER A 594 5.69 63.30 -2.70
C SER A 594 5.41 63.25 -1.19
N LYS A 595 4.64 62.27 -0.69
CA LYS A 595 4.41 62.10 0.75
C LYS A 595 5.66 61.64 1.50
N ASP A 596 6.40 60.67 0.96
CA ASP A 596 7.55 60.09 1.66
C ASP A 596 8.81 60.94 1.54
N HIS A 597 8.84 61.86 0.56
CA HIS A 597 10.01 62.71 0.29
C HIS A 597 9.80 64.18 0.64
N SER A 598 8.60 64.56 1.11
CA SER A 598 8.41 65.86 1.75
C SER A 598 8.96 65.84 3.17
N VAL A 599 10.28 66.05 3.30
CA VAL A 599 10.84 66.48 4.58
C VAL A 599 10.24 67.85 4.86
N SER A 600 9.11 67.88 5.56
CA SER A 600 8.54 69.11 6.09
C SER A 600 9.49 69.62 7.17
N VAL A 601 10.52 70.35 6.74
CA VAL A 601 11.32 71.17 7.63
C VAL A 601 10.37 72.26 8.09
N ASP A 602 9.69 72.01 9.20
CA ASP A 602 8.82 72.99 9.83
C ASP A 602 9.71 74.14 10.32
N ARG A 603 9.81 75.19 9.49
CA ARG A 603 10.62 76.39 9.73
C ARG A 603 10.05 77.29 10.81
N ARG A 604 8.92 76.93 11.44
CA ARG A 604 8.34 77.69 12.55
C ARG A 604 9.25 77.56 13.76
N SER A 605 9.66 78.69 14.32
CA SER A 605 10.52 78.77 15.51
C SER A 605 9.88 78.07 16.72
N GLU A 606 10.69 77.58 17.65
CA GLU A 606 10.23 76.85 18.84
C GLU A 606 9.19 77.62 19.67
N SER A 607 9.27 78.95 19.69
CA SER A 607 8.30 79.81 20.39
C SER A 607 6.88 79.67 19.84
N TRP A 608 6.74 79.46 18.53
CA TRP A 608 5.43 79.29 17.88
C TRP A 608 4.84 77.89 18.13
N ARG A 609 5.68 76.87 18.29
CA ARG A 609 5.23 75.50 18.62
C ARG A 609 4.74 75.37 20.06
N LYS A 610 5.28 76.16 21.00
CA LYS A 610 4.82 76.17 22.40
C LYS A 610 3.41 76.73 22.56
N GLY A 611 2.99 77.69 21.74
CA GLY A 611 1.64 78.27 21.82
C GLY A 611 0.51 77.28 21.50
N PHE A 612 0.76 76.31 20.62
CA PHE A 612 -0.26 75.34 20.21
C PHE A 612 -0.45 74.17 21.16
N LYS A 613 0.56 73.82 21.98
CA LYS A 613 0.43 72.73 22.97
C LYS A 613 -0.39 73.10 24.20
N GLY A 614 -0.67 74.39 24.43
CA GLY A 614 -1.43 74.87 25.59
C GLY A 614 -2.93 75.08 25.35
N SER A 615 -3.42 74.88 24.13
CA SER A 615 -4.82 75.09 23.74
C SER A 615 -5.36 73.87 23.01
N SER A 616 -5.45 72.74 23.70
CA SER A 616 -6.45 71.72 23.36
C SER A 616 -7.64 71.91 24.29
N PRO A 617 -8.86 72.11 23.76
CA PRO A 617 -10.08 72.20 24.56
C PRO A 617 -10.41 70.89 25.28
#